data_AF-A0A955FEF9-F1
#
_entry.id   AF-A0A955FEF9-F1
#
_cell.length_a   1.000
_cell.length_b   1.000
_cell.length_c   1.000
_cell.angle_alpha   90.00
_cell.angle_beta   90.00
_cell.angle_gamma   90.00
#
_symmetry.space_group_name_H-M   'P 1'
#
loop_
_entity.id
_entity.type
_entity.pdbx_description
1 polymer ?
#
loop_
_entity_poly.entity_id
_entity_poly.type
_entity_poly.pdbx_seq_one_letter_code
_entity_poly.pdbx_strand_id
1 'polypeptide(L)'
;AQGVEVGDSLVDDEELDTAHDIMNKVRRVSKERNFVFYLPQDGVVATKLDKQTETRIVDWDAQVIADIEAYPRRPKAEASHVRDHEKILDIGPFSGAFIAGAAQMVNTVVWNGTMGVTEVSAVHGPVGPFSHGTELVIDALVGKYGHRPFSLLGGGDTAGYVEERGMNDMFNHVSTGGGASLELMAGRDLPGVSVLWDKDS
;
A
#
# COMPACT_ATOMS: atom_id res chain seq x y z
N ALA A 1 -4.13 -0.80 15.90
CA ALA A 1 -4.26 -2.23 16.31
C ALA A 1 -3.00 -2.83 16.97
N GLN A 2 -1.79 -2.73 16.40
CA GLN A 2 -0.58 -3.37 16.94
C GLN A 2 0.16 -2.58 18.04
N GLY A 3 -0.33 -1.38 18.40
CA GLY A 3 0.32 -0.52 19.39
C GLY A 3 1.49 0.30 18.83
N VAL A 4 1.63 0.38 17.51
CA VAL A 4 2.58 1.28 16.83
C VAL A 4 2.11 2.73 17.00
N GLU A 5 3.04 3.64 17.30
CA GLU A 5 2.78 5.08 17.33
C GLU A 5 2.53 5.60 15.92
N VAL A 6 1.42 6.32 15.74
CA VAL A 6 1.00 6.82 14.42
C VAL A 6 0.90 8.34 14.34
N GLY A 7 1.22 9.07 15.41
CA GLY A 7 1.05 10.53 15.47
C GLY A 7 -0.36 10.96 15.09
N ASP A 8 -0.46 11.99 14.24
CA ASP A 8 -1.72 12.50 13.68
C ASP A 8 -2.13 11.80 12.37
N SER A 9 -1.63 10.58 12.10
CA SER A 9 -2.04 9.81 10.93
C SER A 9 -3.53 9.47 10.99
N LEU A 10 -4.14 9.20 9.83
CA LEU A 10 -5.52 8.74 9.77
C LEU A 10 -5.63 7.37 10.43
N VAL A 11 -6.55 7.26 11.40
CA VAL A 11 -6.93 6.00 12.04
C VAL A 11 -8.45 5.96 12.05
N ASP A 12 -9.00 4.80 11.69
CA ASP A 12 -10.41 4.50 11.91
C ASP A 12 -10.54 3.78 13.26
N ASP A 13 -10.87 4.54 14.30
CA ASP A 13 -10.99 4.01 15.65
C ASP A 13 -12.18 3.04 15.80
N GLU A 14 -13.21 3.17 14.97
CA GLU A 14 -14.40 2.31 15.00
C GLU A 14 -14.09 0.89 14.49
N GLU A 15 -13.06 0.74 13.65
CA GLU A 15 -12.65 -0.52 13.04
C GLU A 15 -11.47 -1.22 13.77
N LEU A 16 -11.05 -0.71 14.93
CA LEU A 16 -9.93 -1.31 15.68
C LEU A 16 -10.21 -2.75 16.12
N ASP A 17 -11.44 -3.04 16.54
CA ASP A 17 -11.86 -4.40 16.92
C ASP A 17 -11.81 -5.33 15.71
N THR A 18 -12.34 -4.88 14.56
CA THR A 18 -12.26 -5.61 13.29
C THR A 18 -10.81 -5.90 12.90
N ALA A 19 -9.90 -4.92 13.06
CA ALA A 19 -8.49 -5.10 12.79
C ALA A 19 -7.85 -6.17 13.71
N HIS A 20 -8.19 -6.18 15.01
CA HIS A 20 -7.73 -7.24 15.91
C HIS A 20 -8.25 -8.62 15.52
N ASP A 21 -9.51 -8.73 15.11
CA ASP A 21 -10.11 -9.97 14.64
C ASP A 21 -9.44 -10.50 13.37
N ILE A 22 -9.14 -9.62 12.41
CA ILE A 22 -8.37 -9.98 11.21
C ILE A 22 -6.99 -10.51 11.62
N MET A 23 -6.27 -9.83 12.52
CA MET A 23 -4.96 -10.27 12.98
C MET A 23 -5.00 -11.64 13.67
N ASN A 24 -6.04 -11.89 14.48
CA ASN A 24 -6.24 -13.18 15.13
C ASN A 24 -6.56 -14.28 14.12
N LYS A 25 -7.39 -13.98 13.10
CA LYS A 25 -7.68 -14.89 11.99
C LYS A 25 -6.42 -15.21 11.19
N VAL A 26 -5.60 -14.22 10.87
CA VAL A 26 -4.30 -14.40 10.19
C VAL A 26 -3.43 -15.37 10.99
N ARG A 27 -3.23 -15.16 12.30
CA ARG A 27 -2.44 -16.04 13.16
C ARG A 27 -2.92 -17.49 13.17
N ARG A 28 -4.23 -17.71 13.05
CA ARG A 28 -4.81 -19.05 12.96
C ARG A 28 -4.54 -19.67 11.59
N VAL A 29 -4.87 -18.96 10.51
CA VAL A 29 -4.74 -19.46 9.13
C VAL A 29 -3.28 -19.76 8.78
N SER A 30 -2.33 -18.92 9.21
CA SER A 30 -0.90 -19.13 8.96
C SER A 30 -0.31 -20.39 9.62
N LYS A 31 -1.02 -21.02 10.57
CA LYS A 31 -0.62 -22.33 11.14
C LYS A 31 -1.07 -23.51 10.27
N GLU A 32 -2.11 -23.32 9.47
CA GLU A 32 -2.76 -24.38 8.69
C GLU A 32 -2.38 -24.32 7.21
N ARG A 33 -1.99 -23.14 6.72
CA ARG A 33 -1.70 -22.89 5.30
C ARG A 33 -0.49 -21.98 5.15
N ASN A 34 0.24 -22.17 4.06
CA ASN A 34 1.28 -21.24 3.63
C ASN A 34 0.61 -19.93 3.18
N PHE A 35 0.63 -18.95 4.07
CA PHE A 35 0.00 -17.65 3.87
C PHE A 35 0.89 -16.57 4.50
N VAL A 36 1.27 -15.59 3.68
CA VAL A 36 2.04 -14.43 4.11
C VAL A 36 1.09 -13.26 4.25
N PHE A 37 0.97 -12.76 5.48
CA PHE A 37 0.30 -11.51 5.77
C PHE A 37 1.36 -10.47 6.10
N TYR A 38 1.42 -9.41 5.30
CA TYR A 38 2.41 -8.35 5.43
C TYR A 38 1.74 -7.04 5.78
N LEU A 39 2.26 -6.37 6.81
CA LEU A 39 1.98 -4.97 7.11
C LEU A 39 3.28 -4.20 6.90
N PRO A 40 3.24 -2.94 6.43
CA PRO A 40 4.43 -2.10 6.35
C PRO A 40 5.20 -2.09 7.67
N GLN A 41 6.53 -2.08 7.59
CA GLN A 41 7.46 -2.01 8.72
C GLN A 41 8.17 -0.65 8.82
N ASP A 42 7.95 0.21 7.83
CA ASP A 42 8.45 1.57 7.75
C ASP A 42 7.49 2.45 6.94
N GLY A 43 7.59 3.75 7.16
CA GLY A 43 6.74 4.76 6.53
C GLY A 43 7.49 6.05 6.22
N VAL A 44 7.00 6.77 5.22
CA VAL A 44 7.37 8.16 4.96
C VAL A 44 6.43 9.04 5.77
N VAL A 45 7.00 9.84 6.68
CA VAL A 45 6.24 10.74 7.53
C VAL A 45 6.52 12.20 7.20
N ALA A 46 5.51 13.04 7.37
CA ALA A 46 5.63 14.49 7.30
C ALA A 46 4.64 15.18 8.23
N THR A 47 4.88 16.46 8.51
CA THR A 47 3.98 17.27 9.37
C THR A 47 2.76 17.80 8.61
N LYS A 48 2.83 17.86 7.28
CA LYS A 48 1.79 18.44 6.43
C LYS A 48 1.65 17.65 5.13
N LEU A 49 0.43 17.65 4.61
CA LEU A 49 0.14 17.16 3.28
C LEU A 49 0.43 18.27 2.25
N ASP A 50 1.72 18.52 2.01
CA ASP A 50 2.19 19.58 1.11
C ASP A 50 3.36 19.10 0.24
N LYS A 51 3.45 19.62 -0.98
CA LYS A 51 4.47 19.20 -1.96
C LYS A 51 5.90 19.63 -1.61
N GLN A 52 6.07 20.65 -0.75
CA GLN A 52 7.37 21.18 -0.31
C GLN A 52 7.71 20.79 1.13
N THR A 53 6.89 19.98 1.79
CA THR A 53 7.21 19.55 3.15
C THR A 53 8.47 18.70 3.16
N GLU A 54 9.28 18.87 4.21
CA GLU A 54 10.31 17.90 4.52
C GLU A 54 9.65 16.57 4.90
N THR A 55 10.23 15.49 4.41
CA THR A 55 9.85 14.12 4.73
C THR A 55 10.99 13.45 5.47
N ARG A 56 10.65 12.45 6.27
CA ARG A 56 11.63 11.52 6.84
C ARG A 56 11.07 10.11 6.81
N ILE A 57 11.95 9.14 6.88
CA ILE A 57 11.58 7.74 6.91
C ILE A 57 11.69 7.26 8.36
N VAL A 58 10.70 6.49 8.79
CA VAL A 58 10.61 5.92 10.14
C VAL A 58 10.42 4.42 9.99
N ASP A 59 11.32 3.63 10.56
CA ASP A 59 11.06 2.21 10.81
C ASP A 59 10.33 2.07 12.16
N TRP A 60 9.41 1.11 12.27
CA TRP A 60 8.58 1.00 13.48
C TRP A 60 9.33 0.48 14.70
N ASP A 61 10.34 -0.36 14.51
CA ASP A 61 11.03 -1.05 15.61
C ASP A 61 12.51 -1.38 15.36
N ALA A 62 12.91 -1.51 14.10
CA ALA A 62 14.19 -2.12 13.74
C ALA A 62 15.41 -1.23 14.08
N GLN A 63 15.23 0.09 14.17
CA GLN A 63 16.28 1.09 14.36
C GLN A 63 17.42 0.90 13.36
N VAL A 64 17.06 0.74 12.08
CA VAL A 64 18.01 0.42 11.00
C VAL A 64 18.22 1.57 10.04
N ILE A 65 17.26 2.49 9.95
CA ILE A 65 17.34 3.61 9.01
C ILE A 65 18.21 4.70 9.64
N ALA A 66 19.47 4.75 9.21
CA ALA A 66 20.46 5.70 9.67
C ALA A 66 20.67 6.83 8.66
N ASP A 67 20.68 8.06 9.16
CA ASP A 67 21.21 9.20 8.42
C ASP A 67 22.75 9.17 8.37
N ILE A 68 23.32 10.14 7.67
CA ILE A 68 24.76 10.26 7.48
C ILE A 68 25.52 10.54 8.79
N GLU A 69 24.87 11.12 9.79
CA GLU A 69 25.48 11.43 11.08
C GLU A 69 25.52 10.21 12.00
N ALA A 70 24.52 9.34 11.90
CA ALA A 70 24.42 8.11 12.65
C ALA A 70 25.30 7.00 12.08
N TYR A 71 25.41 6.85 10.76
CA TYR A 71 26.13 5.72 10.14
C TYR A 71 27.64 5.71 10.48
N PRO A 72 28.26 4.55 10.81
CA PRO A 72 27.70 3.19 10.85
C PRO A 72 27.16 2.76 12.24
N ARG A 73 26.90 3.72 13.14
CA ARG A 73 26.31 3.43 14.45
C ARG A 73 24.80 3.25 14.32
N ARG A 74 24.19 2.71 15.37
CA ARG A 74 22.73 2.64 15.45
C ARG A 74 22.17 4.07 15.55
N PRO A 75 21.09 4.38 14.81
CA PRO A 75 20.31 5.59 15.01
C PRO A 75 19.87 5.70 16.47
N LYS A 76 19.65 6.92 16.93
CA LYS A 76 19.03 7.11 18.24
C LYS A 76 17.58 6.64 18.16
N ALA A 77 17.02 6.21 19.30
CA ALA A 77 15.67 5.66 19.35
C ALA A 77 14.63 6.62 18.76
N GLU A 78 14.81 7.93 18.95
CA GLU A 78 13.88 8.97 18.49
C GLU A 78 13.73 9.01 16.95
N ALA A 79 14.66 8.43 16.20
CA ALA A 79 14.53 8.30 14.75
C ALA A 79 13.44 7.29 14.33
N SER A 80 13.15 6.29 15.16
CA SER A 80 12.12 5.26 14.94
C SER A 80 10.77 5.59 15.60
N HIS A 81 10.60 6.80 16.15
CA HIS A 81 9.34 7.26 16.72
C HIS A 81 8.62 8.18 15.75
N VAL A 82 7.35 7.92 15.44
CA VAL A 82 6.47 8.89 14.75
C VAL A 82 6.04 9.93 15.77
N ARG A 83 6.35 11.21 15.53
CA ARG A 83 6.03 12.28 16.48
C ARG A 83 4.54 12.57 16.45
N ASP A 84 4.00 13.07 17.56
CA ASP A 84 2.56 13.37 17.72
C ASP A 84 1.98 14.19 16.56
N HIS A 85 2.73 15.19 16.05
CA HIS A 85 2.29 16.11 14.99
C HIS A 85 2.65 15.66 13.56
N GLU A 86 3.16 14.43 13.39
CA GLU A 86 3.51 13.87 12.10
C GLU A 86 2.43 12.90 11.63
N LYS A 87 2.35 12.73 10.31
CA LYS A 87 1.44 11.81 9.62
C LYS A 87 2.27 10.87 8.77
N ILE A 88 1.90 9.60 8.74
CA ILE A 88 2.40 8.60 7.80
C ILE A 88 1.62 8.79 6.50
N LEU A 89 2.33 9.09 5.41
CA LEU A 89 1.73 9.51 4.13
C LEU A 89 2.10 8.60 2.95
N ASP A 90 3.11 7.75 3.10
CA ASP A 90 3.46 6.68 2.15
C ASP A 90 4.15 5.55 2.91
N ILE A 91 4.24 4.37 2.31
CA ILE A 91 5.09 3.30 2.82
C ILE A 91 6.56 3.65 2.65
N GLY A 92 7.39 3.20 3.58
CA GLY A 92 8.84 3.39 3.48
C GLY A 92 9.49 2.46 2.44
N PRO A 93 10.75 2.73 2.09
CA PRO A 93 11.47 1.98 1.05
C PRO A 93 11.65 0.50 1.39
N PHE A 94 11.78 0.11 2.67
CA PHE A 94 11.91 -1.30 3.03
C PHE A 94 10.62 -2.06 2.71
N SER A 95 9.47 -1.49 3.11
CA SER A 95 8.16 -2.07 2.84
C SER A 95 7.82 -2.09 1.37
N GLY A 96 8.10 -1.00 0.66
CA GLY A 96 7.92 -0.94 -0.78
C GLY A 96 8.76 -2.00 -1.50
N ALA A 97 10.04 -2.15 -1.14
CA ALA A 97 10.92 -3.15 -1.75
C ALA A 97 10.47 -4.58 -1.46
N PHE A 98 9.99 -4.86 -0.24
CA PHE A 98 9.43 -6.16 0.11
C PHE A 98 8.22 -6.50 -0.76
N ILE A 99 7.27 -5.57 -0.91
CA ILE A 99 6.04 -5.77 -1.68
C ILE A 99 6.34 -5.90 -3.17
N ALA A 100 7.18 -5.02 -3.72
CA ALA A 100 7.62 -5.10 -5.12
C ALA A 100 8.35 -6.41 -5.41
N GLY A 101 9.23 -6.86 -4.50
CA GLY A 101 9.91 -8.14 -4.59
C GLY A 101 8.95 -9.34 -4.54
N ALA A 102 7.97 -9.31 -3.63
CA ALA A 102 6.93 -10.34 -3.55
C ALA A 102 6.11 -10.42 -4.85
N ALA A 103 5.80 -9.27 -5.47
CA ALA A 103 5.11 -9.22 -6.76
C ALA A 103 5.90 -9.91 -7.89
N GLN A 104 7.25 -9.92 -7.82
CA GLN A 104 8.08 -10.66 -8.79
C GLN A 104 7.99 -12.18 -8.63
N MET A 105 7.50 -12.68 -7.50
CA MET A 105 7.48 -14.12 -7.19
C MET A 105 6.12 -14.79 -7.45
N VAL A 106 5.12 -14.03 -7.89
CA VAL A 106 3.74 -14.51 -8.07
C VAL A 106 3.26 -14.31 -9.51
N ASN A 107 2.37 -15.17 -9.99
CA ASN A 107 1.86 -15.08 -11.37
C ASN A 107 0.70 -14.10 -11.53
N THR A 108 0.06 -13.72 -10.43
CA THR A 108 -1.15 -12.88 -10.44
C THR A 108 -1.14 -11.95 -9.25
N VAL A 109 -1.40 -10.68 -9.49
CA VAL A 109 -1.56 -9.64 -8.47
C VAL A 109 -2.92 -8.99 -8.65
N VAL A 110 -3.67 -8.92 -7.56
CA VAL A 110 -4.86 -8.06 -7.44
C VAL A 110 -4.45 -6.88 -6.56
N TRP A 111 -4.57 -5.67 -7.08
CA TRP A 111 -4.14 -4.46 -6.39
C TRP A 111 -5.30 -3.47 -6.26
N ASN A 112 -5.58 -3.04 -5.03
CA ASN A 112 -6.64 -2.10 -4.71
C ASN A 112 -6.20 -1.19 -3.56
N GLY A 113 -6.14 0.12 -3.82
CA GLY A 113 -5.60 1.13 -2.92
C GLY A 113 -4.15 1.47 -3.23
N THR A 114 -3.85 2.76 -3.35
CA THR A 114 -2.46 3.26 -3.45
C THR A 114 -1.71 3.01 -2.13
N MET A 115 -0.38 3.05 -2.16
CA MET A 115 0.44 2.79 -0.96
C MET A 115 0.66 4.04 -0.11
N GLY A 116 0.32 5.21 -0.67
CA GLY A 116 0.46 6.53 -0.07
C GLY A 116 -0.46 7.54 -0.74
N VAL A 117 -0.34 8.80 -0.35
CA VAL A 117 -1.20 9.90 -0.81
C VAL A 117 -0.75 10.41 -2.19
N THR A 118 -1.43 9.93 -3.23
CA THR A 118 -1.09 10.21 -4.64
C THR A 118 -1.57 11.57 -5.16
N GLU A 119 -2.45 12.22 -4.41
CA GLU A 119 -3.10 13.48 -4.76
C GLU A 119 -2.15 14.70 -4.62
N VAL A 120 -1.06 14.55 -3.87
CA VAL A 120 -0.07 15.62 -3.70
C VAL A 120 0.88 15.64 -4.89
N SER A 121 0.67 16.61 -5.77
CA SER A 121 1.52 16.77 -6.96
C SER A 121 2.97 17.06 -6.60
N ALA A 122 3.90 16.60 -7.44
CA ALA A 122 5.32 16.89 -7.31
C ALA A 122 5.62 18.39 -7.46
N VAL A 123 6.73 18.85 -6.86
CA VAL A 123 7.33 20.15 -7.25
C VAL A 123 8.06 20.02 -8.59
N HIS A 124 8.69 18.87 -8.84
CA HIS A 124 9.45 18.57 -10.04
C HIS A 124 9.17 17.12 -10.48
N GLY A 125 8.83 16.93 -11.76
CA GLY A 125 8.58 15.60 -12.33
C GLY A 125 7.16 15.06 -12.08
N PRO A 126 6.91 13.79 -12.41
CA PRO A 126 5.56 13.20 -12.39
C PRO A 126 5.18 12.53 -11.06
N VAL A 127 6.09 12.41 -10.09
CA VAL A 127 5.88 11.64 -8.85
C VAL A 127 5.88 12.56 -7.64
N GLY A 128 4.76 12.59 -6.91
CA GLY A 128 4.60 13.34 -5.67
C GLY A 128 5.48 12.83 -4.52
N PRO A 129 5.66 13.62 -3.46
CA PRO A 129 6.49 13.24 -2.31
C PRO A 129 5.97 12.02 -1.53
N PHE A 130 4.70 11.66 -1.71
CA PHE A 130 4.03 10.57 -0.99
C PHE A 130 3.51 9.47 -1.93
N SER A 131 4.12 9.33 -3.12
CA SER A 131 3.70 8.36 -4.13
C SER A 131 4.80 7.37 -4.51
N HIS A 132 5.93 7.39 -3.83
CA HIS A 132 7.08 6.58 -4.19
C HIS A 132 6.82 5.09 -3.96
N GLY A 133 6.14 4.73 -2.87
CA GLY A 133 5.71 3.35 -2.61
C GLY A 133 4.77 2.83 -3.69
N THR A 134 3.79 3.65 -4.09
CA THR A 134 2.87 3.35 -5.20
C THR A 134 3.62 3.12 -6.51
N GLU A 135 4.57 4.01 -6.85
CA GLU A 135 5.40 3.87 -8.06
C GLU A 135 6.26 2.61 -8.07
N LEU A 136 6.81 2.25 -6.91
CA LEU A 136 7.63 1.05 -6.78
C LEU A 136 6.82 -0.24 -7.00
N VAL A 137 5.57 -0.26 -6.54
CA VAL A 137 4.63 -1.34 -6.85
C VAL A 137 4.29 -1.35 -8.34
N ILE A 138 3.98 -0.19 -8.93
CA ILE A 138 3.72 -0.08 -10.37
C ILE A 138 4.89 -0.63 -11.19
N ASP A 139 6.12 -0.20 -10.91
CA ASP A 139 7.34 -0.65 -11.57
C ASP A 139 7.46 -2.19 -11.54
N ALA A 140 7.13 -2.82 -10.40
CA ALA A 140 7.12 -4.27 -10.27
C ALA A 140 6.04 -4.92 -11.15
N LEU A 141 4.83 -4.37 -11.17
CA LEU A 141 3.69 -4.93 -11.91
C LEU A 141 3.81 -4.75 -13.43
N VAL A 142 4.52 -3.73 -13.90
CA VAL A 142 4.80 -3.53 -15.34
C VAL A 142 6.05 -4.27 -15.81
N GLY A 143 6.72 -5.01 -14.92
CA GLY A 143 7.84 -5.90 -15.25
C GLY A 143 9.22 -5.23 -15.28
N LYS A 144 9.39 -4.05 -14.68
CA LYS A 144 10.69 -3.35 -14.65
C LYS A 144 11.80 -4.14 -13.95
N TYR A 145 11.44 -5.04 -13.04
CA TYR A 145 12.38 -5.90 -12.30
C TYR A 145 12.50 -7.32 -12.87
N GLY A 146 11.95 -7.57 -14.07
CA GLY A 146 12.15 -8.79 -14.84
C GLY A 146 10.91 -9.65 -14.99
N HIS A 147 10.15 -9.90 -13.92
CA HIS A 147 8.90 -10.66 -14.00
C HIS A 147 7.69 -9.73 -14.03
N ARG A 148 6.83 -9.89 -15.04
CA ARG A 148 5.57 -9.18 -15.16
C ARG A 148 4.41 -10.12 -14.81
N PRO A 149 3.83 -10.04 -13.59
CA PRO A 149 2.67 -10.83 -13.24
C PRO A 149 1.43 -10.38 -14.04
N PHE A 150 0.40 -11.23 -14.10
CA PHE A 150 -0.93 -10.78 -14.50
C PHE A 150 -1.46 -9.80 -13.43
N SER A 151 -1.80 -8.58 -13.82
CA SER A 151 -2.20 -7.51 -12.89
C SER A 151 -3.67 -7.11 -13.08
N LEU A 152 -4.47 -7.24 -12.02
CA LEU A 152 -5.82 -6.72 -11.91
C LEU A 152 -5.82 -5.53 -10.95
N LEU A 153 -6.07 -4.33 -11.46
CA LEU A 153 -6.19 -3.11 -10.67
C LEU A 153 -7.67 -2.85 -10.38
N GLY A 154 -7.97 -2.47 -9.14
CA GLY A 154 -9.28 -2.01 -8.72
C GLY A 154 -9.17 -0.80 -7.80
N GLY A 155 -10.27 -0.07 -7.61
CA GLY A 155 -10.32 1.09 -6.73
C GLY A 155 -10.26 2.39 -7.52
N GLY A 156 -11.06 3.38 -7.09
CA GLY A 156 -11.11 4.69 -7.75
C GLY A 156 -9.77 5.39 -7.73
N ASP A 157 -9.09 5.40 -6.59
CA ASP A 157 -7.82 6.11 -6.41
C ASP A 157 -6.69 5.43 -7.19
N THR A 158 -6.60 4.10 -7.15
CA THR A 158 -5.59 3.33 -7.91
C THR A 158 -5.79 3.46 -9.42
N ALA A 159 -7.04 3.31 -9.90
CA ALA A 159 -7.34 3.46 -11.32
C ALA A 159 -7.13 4.90 -11.79
N GLY A 160 -7.57 5.89 -10.99
CA GLY A 160 -7.40 7.32 -11.27
C GLY A 160 -5.93 7.70 -11.37
N TYR A 161 -5.09 7.27 -10.43
CA TYR A 161 -3.66 7.55 -10.45
C TYR A 161 -2.95 6.99 -11.71
N VAL A 162 -3.30 5.76 -12.10
CA VAL A 162 -2.77 5.12 -13.32
C VAL A 162 -3.29 5.80 -14.59
N GLU A 163 -4.54 6.22 -14.61
CA GLU A 163 -5.18 6.91 -15.73
C GLU A 163 -4.60 8.31 -15.96
N GLU A 164 -4.43 9.12 -14.90
CA GLU A 164 -3.83 10.45 -14.96
C GLU A 164 -2.42 10.44 -15.57
N ARG A 165 -1.73 9.30 -15.44
CA ARG A 165 -0.39 9.08 -15.99
C ARG A 165 -0.38 8.39 -17.36
N GLY A 166 -1.54 8.07 -17.92
CA GLY A 166 -1.65 7.37 -19.21
C GLY A 166 -1.06 5.96 -19.18
N MET A 167 -1.13 5.28 -18.03
CA MET A 167 -0.49 3.98 -17.80
C MET A 167 -1.46 2.79 -17.92
N ASN A 168 -2.74 3.03 -18.23
CA ASN A 168 -3.79 2.00 -18.28
C ASN A 168 -3.39 0.77 -19.11
N ASP A 169 -2.81 0.98 -20.30
CA ASP A 169 -2.42 -0.09 -21.23
C ASP A 169 -1.22 -0.94 -20.73
N MET A 170 -0.58 -0.54 -19.63
CA MET A 170 0.49 -1.31 -19.01
C MET A 170 -0.01 -2.37 -18.03
N PHE A 171 -1.31 -2.40 -17.72
CA PHE A 171 -1.93 -3.40 -16.84
C PHE A 171 -2.87 -4.32 -17.62
N ASN A 172 -3.06 -5.56 -17.13
CA ASN A 172 -3.93 -6.52 -17.83
C ASN A 172 -5.42 -6.19 -17.68
N HIS A 173 -5.84 -5.64 -16.54
CA HIS A 173 -7.22 -5.17 -16.34
C HIS A 173 -7.23 -4.04 -15.31
N VAL A 174 -7.95 -2.96 -15.62
CA VAL A 174 -8.19 -1.83 -14.73
C VAL A 174 -9.70 -1.70 -14.52
N SER A 175 -10.16 -1.93 -13.29
CA SER A 175 -11.56 -1.85 -12.89
C SER A 175 -11.81 -0.58 -12.09
N THR A 176 -12.83 0.18 -12.48
CA THR A 176 -13.34 1.33 -11.72
C THR A 176 -14.25 0.91 -10.56
N GLY A 177 -14.69 -0.35 -10.53
CA GLY A 177 -15.60 -0.89 -9.53
C GLY A 177 -14.88 -1.44 -8.30
N GLY A 178 -14.03 -0.65 -7.64
CA GLY A 178 -13.11 -1.10 -6.57
C GLY A 178 -13.71 -2.09 -5.57
N GLY A 179 -14.65 -1.62 -4.72
CA GLY A 179 -15.30 -2.46 -3.71
C GLY A 179 -16.12 -3.60 -4.33
N ALA A 180 -16.84 -3.35 -5.42
CA ALA A 180 -17.62 -4.37 -6.11
C ALA A 180 -16.76 -5.52 -6.66
N SER A 181 -15.55 -5.21 -7.14
CA SER A 181 -14.59 -6.20 -7.64
C SER A 181 -14.07 -7.09 -6.52
N LEU A 182 -13.80 -6.50 -5.34
CA LEU A 182 -13.38 -7.25 -4.15
C LEU A 182 -14.51 -8.11 -3.58
N GLU A 183 -15.74 -7.61 -3.56
CA GLU A 183 -16.94 -8.36 -3.14
C GLU A 183 -17.19 -9.58 -4.03
N LEU A 184 -17.08 -9.41 -5.36
CA LEU A 184 -17.16 -10.52 -6.32
C LEU A 184 -16.07 -11.57 -6.08
N MET A 185 -14.82 -11.13 -5.84
CA MET A 185 -13.69 -12.02 -5.54
C MET A 185 -13.83 -12.72 -4.17
N ALA A 186 -14.53 -12.09 -3.22
CA ALA A 186 -14.90 -12.70 -1.95
C ALA A 186 -16.01 -13.77 -2.10
N GLY A 187 -16.51 -13.98 -3.32
CA GLY A 187 -17.56 -14.96 -3.63
C GLY A 187 -18.95 -14.50 -3.23
N ARG A 188 -19.16 -13.19 -3.05
CA ARG A 188 -20.47 -12.62 -2.74
C ARG A 188 -21.19 -12.27 -4.03
N ASP A 189 -22.49 -12.52 -4.06
CA ASP A 189 -23.33 -12.17 -5.20
C ASP A 189 -23.39 -10.66 -5.36
N LEU A 190 -23.11 -10.18 -6.57
CA LEU A 190 -23.33 -8.78 -6.92
C LEU A 190 -24.76 -8.64 -7.45
N PRO A 191 -25.68 -7.92 -6.78
CA PRO A 191 -27.07 -7.86 -7.18
C PRO A 191 -27.26 -7.39 -8.63
N GLY A 192 -26.46 -6.40 -9.07
CA GLY A 192 -26.52 -5.88 -10.44
C GLY A 192 -25.98 -6.82 -11.51
N VAL A 193 -25.09 -7.76 -11.16
CA VAL A 193 -24.58 -8.79 -12.07
C VAL A 193 -25.50 -10.01 -12.05
N SER A 194 -26.01 -10.38 -10.88
CA SER A 194 -26.89 -11.54 -10.69
C SER A 194 -28.16 -11.43 -11.52
N VAL A 195 -28.73 -10.22 -11.64
CA VAL A 195 -29.90 -9.95 -12.50
C VAL A 195 -29.61 -10.14 -14.00
N LEU A 196 -28.33 -10.09 -14.42
CA LEU A 196 -27.92 -10.32 -15.81
C LEU A 196 -27.61 -11.79 -16.12
N TRP A 197 -27.48 -12.64 -15.09
CA TRP A 197 -27.23 -14.08 -15.25
C TRP A 197 -28.52 -14.85 -15.60
N ASP A 198 -29.68 -14.25 -15.34
CA ASP A 198 -30.96 -14.66 -15.93
C ASP A 198 -31.04 -14.18 -17.39
N LYS A 199 -30.28 -14.84 -18.26
CA LYS A 199 -30.64 -14.94 -19.67
C LYS A 199 -31.09 -16.37 -19.91
N ASP A 200 -32.38 -16.52 -20.25
CA ASP A 200 -32.98 -17.76 -20.73
C ASP A 200 -31.97 -18.57 -21.57
N SER A 201 -31.62 -19.75 -21.04
CA SER A 201 -30.90 -20.80 -21.78
C SER A 201 -31.78 -21.40 -22.87
#